data_AF-A0A0A9F6R0-F1
#
_entry.id   AF-A0A0A9F6R0-F1
#
_cell.length_a   1.000
_cell.length_b   1.000
_cell.length_c   1.000
_cell.angle_alpha   90.00
_cell.angle_beta   90.00
_cell.angle_gamma   90.00
#
_symmetry.space_group_name_H-M   'P 1'
#
loop_
_entity.id
_entity.type
_entity.pdbx_description
1 polymer ?
#
loop_
_entity_poly.entity_id
_entity_poly.type
_entity_poly.pdbx_seq_one_letter_code
_entity_poly.pdbx_strand_id
1 'polypeptide(L)'
;MEVMSEDQLYVLLGLRDEDEREKQAAQEASNNAASKKGNNEPSAVVDDDTNGAAILVSDAIPDEVFISYDRDHPTMKIAALFPSMKDFRLVVRQYAINGEFELGTEKSCKKKIRGFCKGDECEWSIVGTRQSDIKAWRML
;
A
#
# COMPACT_ATOMS: atom_id res chain seq x y z
N MET A 1 -1.22 20.24 32.13
CA MET A 1 -2.21 19.90 31.09
C MET A 1 -2.98 18.73 31.62
N GLU A 2 -4.23 18.93 32.01
CA GLU A 2 -5.07 17.87 32.56
C GLU A 2 -5.73 17.18 31.35
N VAL A 3 -5.40 15.90 31.16
CA VAL A 3 -5.90 15.11 30.03
C VAL A 3 -7.14 14.38 30.50
N MET A 4 -8.24 14.51 29.76
CA MET A 4 -9.48 13.77 30.06
C MET A 4 -9.22 12.27 30.01
N SER A 5 -9.80 11.51 30.93
CA SER A 5 -9.71 10.05 30.88
C SER A 5 -10.48 9.51 29.68
N GLU A 6 -10.06 8.35 29.18
CA GLU A 6 -10.71 7.64 28.07
C GLU A 6 -12.20 7.42 28.33
N ASP A 7 -12.57 7.08 29.57
CA ASP A 7 -13.97 6.94 29.98
C ASP A 7 -14.77 8.23 29.82
N GLN A 8 -14.17 9.38 30.16
CA GLN A 8 -14.84 10.67 30.00
C GLN A 8 -15.00 11.05 28.54
N LEU A 9 -14.02 10.72 27.69
CA LEU A 9 -14.12 10.90 26.25
C LEU A 9 -15.20 10.01 25.64
N TYR A 10 -15.27 8.75 26.07
CA TYR A 10 -16.25 7.77 25.63
C TYR A 10 -17.69 8.17 25.97
N VAL A 11 -17.91 8.77 27.14
CA VAL A 11 -19.20 9.35 27.53
C VAL A 11 -19.48 10.65 26.76
N LEU A 12 -18.49 11.54 26.61
CA LEU A 12 -18.66 12.83 25.91
C LEU A 12 -19.05 12.64 24.43
N LEU A 13 -18.50 11.61 23.79
CA LEU A 13 -18.82 11.25 22.40
C LEU A 13 -20.17 10.52 22.26
N GLY A 14 -20.86 10.20 23.36
CA GLY A 14 -22.17 9.53 23.34
C GLY A 14 -22.13 8.04 23.00
N LEU A 15 -20.94 7.45 22.85
CA LEU A 15 -20.76 6.06 22.43
C LEU A 15 -21.35 5.06 23.44
N ARG A 16 -21.32 5.40 24.73
CA ARG A 16 -21.94 4.57 25.77
C ARG A 16 -23.45 4.43 25.59
N ASP A 17 -24.14 5.50 25.22
CA ASP A 17 -25.60 5.48 25.05
C ASP A 17 -26.02 4.82 23.72
N GLU A 18 -25.13 4.87 22.72
CA GLU A 18 -25.28 4.11 21.47
C GLU A 18 -25.17 2.60 21.73
N ASP A 19 -24.09 2.16 22.39
CA ASP A 19 -23.88 0.74 22.70
C ASP A 19 -24.98 0.15 23.59
N GLU A 20 -25.46 0.89 24.58
CA GLU A 20 -26.56 0.42 25.44
C GLU A 20 -27.90 0.31 24.69
N ARG A 21 -28.17 1.22 23.73
CA ARG A 21 -29.34 1.10 22.85
C ARG A 21 -29.24 -0.11 21.93
N GLU A 22 -28.06 -0.38 21.38
CA GLU A 22 -27.83 -1.55 20.53
C GLU A 22 -27.98 -2.85 21.31
N LYS A 23 -27.44 -2.93 22.54
CA LYS A 23 -27.63 -4.08 23.43
C LYS A 23 -29.09 -4.31 23.78
N GLN A 24 -29.85 -3.24 24.06
CA GLN A 24 -31.28 -3.34 24.36
C GLN A 24 -32.07 -3.82 23.13
N ALA A 25 -31.81 -3.28 21.95
CA ALA A 25 -32.46 -3.71 20.72
C ALA A 25 -32.16 -5.19 20.38
N ALA A 26 -30.91 -5.62 20.57
CA ALA A 26 -30.52 -7.02 20.37
C ALA A 26 -31.20 -7.97 21.38
N GLN A 27 -31.31 -7.55 22.63
CA GLN A 27 -32.00 -8.33 23.66
C GLN A 27 -33.50 -8.42 23.41
N GLU A 28 -34.14 -7.35 22.95
CA GLU A 28 -35.56 -7.33 22.56
C GLU A 28 -35.84 -8.19 21.34
N ALA A 29 -34.95 -8.19 20.34
CA ALA A 29 -35.02 -9.08 19.19
C ALA A 29 -34.92 -10.56 19.60
N SER A 30 -34.00 -10.87 20.53
CA SER A 30 -33.83 -12.22 21.09
C SER A 30 -35.05 -12.69 21.90
N ASN A 31 -35.59 -11.81 22.75
CA ASN A 31 -36.78 -12.11 23.56
C ASN A 31 -38.04 -12.31 22.70
N ASN A 32 -38.19 -11.55 21.60
CA ASN A 32 -39.30 -11.73 20.65
C ASN A 32 -39.20 -13.03 19.84
N ALA A 33 -37.98 -13.52 19.55
CA ALA A 33 -37.78 -14.81 18.89
C ALA A 33 -38.15 -16.01 19.79
N ALA A 34 -37.96 -15.89 21.11
CA ALA A 34 -38.30 -16.94 22.08
C ALA A 34 -39.81 -17.11 22.34
N SER A 35 -40.63 -16.06 22.10
CA SER A 35 -42.07 -16.07 22.37
C SER A 35 -42.92 -16.71 21.25
N LYS A 36 -42.31 -17.08 20.11
CA LYS A 36 -42.98 -17.70 18.96
C LYS A 36 -42.67 -19.19 18.84
N LYS A 37 -42.84 -19.96 19.92
CA LYS A 37 -42.79 -21.44 19.90
C LYS A 37 -44.16 -22.02 20.24
N GLY A 38 -45.05 -21.98 19.25
CA GLY A 38 -46.33 -22.66 19.23
C GLY A 38 -46.47 -23.45 17.92
N ASN A 39 -45.96 -24.68 17.96
CA ASN A 39 -46.25 -25.87 17.16
C ASN A 39 -46.60 -25.71 15.66
N ASN A 40 -45.74 -26.27 14.80
CA ASN A 40 -46.03 -27.21 13.70
C ASN A 40 -44.94 -27.10 12.62
N GLU A 41 -44.13 -28.14 12.43
CA GLU A 41 -43.35 -28.32 11.18
C GLU A 41 -44.32 -28.59 10.01
N PRO A 42 -44.00 -28.15 8.77
CA PRO A 42 -43.17 -29.00 7.91
C PRO A 42 -42.05 -28.26 7.18
N SER A 43 -40.92 -28.96 7.12
CA SER A 43 -39.91 -28.99 6.05
C SER A 43 -39.33 -27.67 5.56
N ALA A 44 -38.08 -27.45 5.97
CA ALA A 44 -37.15 -26.51 5.40
C ALA A 44 -37.09 -26.61 3.86
N VAL A 45 -37.39 -25.50 3.20
CA VAL A 45 -36.66 -25.05 2.02
C VAL A 45 -36.45 -23.55 2.21
N VAL A 46 -35.36 -23.22 2.90
CA VAL A 46 -34.76 -21.91 2.73
C VAL A 46 -34.03 -21.98 1.40
N ASP A 47 -34.64 -21.45 0.34
CA ASP A 47 -33.91 -21.16 -0.90
C ASP A 47 -32.91 -20.04 -0.58
N ASP A 48 -31.73 -20.45 -0.09
CA ASP A 48 -30.55 -19.62 0.04
C ASP A 48 -29.96 -19.36 -1.35
N ASP A 49 -30.67 -18.57 -2.17
CA ASP A 49 -30.26 -18.19 -3.53
C ASP A 49 -29.16 -17.11 -3.53
N THR A 50 -28.46 -16.91 -2.40
CA THR A 50 -27.38 -15.92 -2.27
C THR A 50 -25.99 -16.57 -2.15
N ASN A 51 -25.93 -17.90 -2.01
CA ASN A 51 -24.68 -18.65 -1.88
C ASN A 51 -23.84 -18.71 -3.18
N GLY A 52 -24.36 -18.18 -4.30
CA GLY A 52 -23.69 -18.08 -5.59
C GLY A 52 -23.22 -16.67 -6.00
N ALA A 53 -23.49 -15.64 -5.18
CA ALA A 53 -23.21 -14.25 -5.55
C ALA A 53 -21.78 -13.78 -5.23
N ALA A 54 -20.94 -14.64 -4.64
CA ALA A 54 -19.54 -14.33 -4.37
C ALA A 54 -18.73 -14.38 -5.68
N ILE A 55 -18.69 -13.26 -6.41
CA ILE A 55 -17.76 -13.08 -7.52
C ILE A 55 -16.35 -13.00 -6.93
N LEU A 56 -15.53 -14.03 -7.18
CA LEU A 56 -14.10 -14.02 -6.86
C LEU A 56 -13.41 -12.96 -7.73
N VAL A 57 -13.35 -11.73 -7.26
CA VAL A 57 -12.54 -10.67 -7.86
C VAL A 57 -11.10 -10.90 -7.43
N SER A 58 -10.23 -11.20 -8.38
CA SER A 58 -8.80 -11.26 -8.12
C SER A 58 -8.20 -9.87 -8.30
N ASP A 59 -7.60 -9.32 -7.25
CA ASP A 59 -6.83 -8.07 -7.32
C ASP A 59 -5.47 -8.25 -8.04
N ALA A 60 -5.14 -9.48 -8.43
CA ALA A 60 -3.87 -9.77 -9.08
C ALA A 60 -3.86 -9.24 -10.53
N ILE A 61 -3.14 -8.14 -10.75
CA ILE A 61 -2.85 -7.63 -12.10
C ILE A 61 -1.65 -8.42 -12.65
N PRO A 62 -1.81 -9.18 -13.76
CA PRO A 62 -0.76 -10.08 -14.27
C PRO A 62 0.58 -9.41 -14.60
N ASP A 63 0.57 -8.11 -14.88
CA ASP A 63 1.73 -7.33 -15.31
C ASP A 63 2.25 -6.33 -14.25
N GLU A 64 1.76 -6.40 -13.01
CA GLU A 64 2.22 -5.50 -11.95
C GLU A 64 3.56 -5.98 -11.36
N VAL A 65 4.64 -5.29 -11.72
CA VAL A 65 5.97 -5.55 -11.16
C VAL A 65 6.18 -4.69 -9.92
N PHE A 66 6.18 -5.32 -8.74
CA PHE A 66 6.54 -4.65 -7.49
C PHE A 66 8.07 -4.53 -7.38
N ILE A 67 8.58 -3.29 -7.44
CA ILE A 67 10.02 -3.00 -7.37
C ILE A 67 10.32 -2.24 -6.07
N SER A 68 10.89 -2.93 -5.09
CA SER A 68 11.38 -2.33 -3.85
C SER A 68 12.87 -1.99 -3.95
N TYR A 69 13.27 -0.84 -3.42
CA TYR A 69 14.68 -0.42 -3.31
C TYR A 69 14.90 0.35 -2.01
N ASP A 70 16.13 0.29 -1.46
CA ASP A 70 16.53 1.09 -0.31
C ASP A 70 16.72 2.55 -0.74
N ARG A 71 16.00 3.47 -0.10
CA ARG A 71 16.00 4.89 -0.44
C ARG A 71 17.16 5.63 0.19
N ASP A 72 17.68 5.16 1.33
CA ASP A 72 18.71 5.83 2.12
C ASP A 72 20.09 5.29 1.74
N HIS A 73 20.19 3.98 1.52
CA HIS A 73 21.43 3.31 1.10
C HIS A 73 21.24 2.52 -0.19
N PRO A 74 20.95 3.21 -1.32
CA PRO A 74 20.66 2.52 -2.56
C PRO A 74 21.88 1.73 -3.07
N THR A 75 21.65 0.48 -3.46
CA THR A 75 22.70 -0.35 -4.06
C THR A 75 22.76 -0.14 -5.57
N MET A 76 23.86 0.43 -6.07
CA MET A 76 24.04 0.72 -7.49
C MET A 76 24.62 -0.48 -8.25
N LYS A 77 23.85 -1.56 -8.37
CA LYS A 77 24.23 -2.76 -9.14
C LYS A 77 23.78 -2.66 -10.59
N ILE A 78 24.60 -3.17 -11.51
CA ILE A 78 24.21 -3.39 -12.90
C ILE A 78 22.92 -4.22 -12.93
N ALA A 79 22.00 -3.85 -13.83
CA ALA A 79 20.67 -4.43 -14.00
C ALA A 79 19.66 -4.15 -12.87
N ALA A 80 20.00 -3.33 -11.85
CA ALA A 80 19.02 -2.87 -10.86
C ALA A 80 17.85 -2.15 -11.53
N LEU A 81 16.64 -2.40 -11.02
CA LEU A 81 15.39 -1.86 -11.53
C LEU A 81 14.82 -0.82 -10.59
N PHE A 82 14.17 0.18 -11.15
CA PHE A 82 13.52 1.27 -10.42
C PHE A 82 12.13 1.53 -11.00
N PRO A 83 11.11 1.81 -10.17
CA PRO A 83 9.73 1.99 -10.62
C PRO A 83 9.57 3.10 -11.66
N SER A 84 10.32 4.20 -11.52
CA SER A 84 10.21 5.35 -12.41
C SER A 84 11.53 6.09 -12.63
N MET A 85 11.51 7.03 -13.58
CA MET A 85 12.65 7.93 -13.83
C MET A 85 12.97 8.79 -12.60
N LYS A 86 11.93 9.16 -11.83
CA LYS A 86 12.09 10.00 -10.63
C LYS A 86 12.80 9.20 -9.55
N ASP A 87 12.38 7.95 -9.33
CA ASP A 87 13.00 7.02 -8.38
C ASP A 87 14.46 6.76 -8.76
N PHE A 88 14.73 6.49 -10.04
CA PHE A 88 16.11 6.33 -10.52
C PHE A 88 16.97 7.55 -10.21
N ARG A 89 16.50 8.77 -10.55
CA ARG A 89 17.23 10.02 -10.26
C ARG A 89 17.42 10.25 -8.76
N LEU A 90 16.42 9.91 -7.95
CA LEU A 90 16.49 10.04 -6.50
C LEU A 90 17.60 9.15 -5.95
N VAL A 91 17.61 7.88 -6.35
CA VAL A 91 18.63 6.89 -5.97
C VAL A 91 20.02 7.33 -6.40
N VAL A 92 20.19 7.79 -7.64
CA VAL A 92 21.51 8.25 -8.11
C VAL A 92 22.01 9.45 -7.28
N ARG A 93 21.12 10.38 -6.92
CA ARG A 93 21.47 11.53 -6.07
C ARG A 93 21.81 11.09 -4.66
N GLN A 94 21.02 10.20 -4.07
CA GLN A 94 21.31 9.70 -2.72
C GLN A 94 22.64 8.95 -2.68
N TYR A 95 22.94 8.16 -3.71
CA TYR A 95 24.24 7.51 -3.82
C TYR A 95 25.40 8.52 -3.87
N ALA A 96 25.23 9.61 -4.62
CA ALA A 96 26.22 10.69 -4.67
C ALA A 96 26.37 11.43 -3.34
N ILE A 97 25.28 11.61 -2.58
CA ILE A 97 25.31 12.17 -1.22
C ILE A 97 26.07 11.24 -0.27
N ASN A 98 25.76 9.94 -0.28
CA ASN A 98 26.42 8.97 0.58
C ASN A 98 27.91 8.81 0.26
N GLY A 99 28.29 8.97 -1.01
CA GLY A 99 29.68 8.97 -1.47
C GLY A 99 30.36 10.34 -1.45
N GLU A 100 29.68 11.38 -0.97
CA GLU A 100 30.16 12.76 -0.87
C GLU A 100 30.78 13.34 -2.16
N PHE A 101 30.22 13.03 -3.32
CA PHE A 101 30.70 13.55 -4.60
C PHE A 101 29.64 14.34 -5.37
N GLU A 102 30.09 15.31 -6.18
CA GLU A 102 29.18 16.09 -7.01
C GLU A 102 28.77 15.31 -8.27
N LEU A 103 27.46 15.12 -8.45
CA LEU A 103 26.89 14.45 -9.61
C LEU A 103 26.75 15.40 -10.81
N GLY A 104 27.44 15.07 -11.89
CA GLY A 104 27.24 15.62 -13.23
C GLY A 104 26.17 14.86 -14.01
N THR A 105 25.44 15.59 -14.86
CA THR A 105 24.52 14.99 -15.85
C THR A 105 25.01 15.36 -17.24
N GLU A 106 25.41 14.37 -18.02
CA GLU A 106 25.87 14.58 -19.39
C GLU A 106 24.70 14.60 -20.37
N LYS A 107 23.80 13.63 -20.24
CA LYS A 107 22.64 13.50 -21.13
C LYS A 107 21.44 12.97 -20.37
N SER A 108 20.32 13.68 -20.47
CA SER A 108 19.06 13.28 -19.87
C SER A 108 17.96 13.34 -20.91
N CYS A 109 17.47 12.17 -21.33
CA CYS A 109 16.38 12.03 -22.29
C CYS A 109 15.28 11.12 -21.70
N LYS A 110 14.10 11.11 -22.31
CA LYS A 110 12.94 10.31 -21.85
C LYS A 110 13.21 8.78 -21.78
N LYS A 111 14.25 8.29 -22.46
CA LYS A 111 14.61 6.87 -22.57
C LYS A 111 15.97 6.50 -21.99
N LYS A 112 16.85 7.48 -21.75
CA LYS A 112 18.23 7.26 -21.31
C LYS A 112 18.71 8.44 -20.47
N ILE A 113 19.35 8.14 -19.36
CA ILE A 113 20.04 9.10 -18.49
C ILE A 113 21.50 8.65 -18.37
N ARG A 114 22.43 9.59 -18.50
CA ARG A 114 23.85 9.39 -18.21
C ARG A 114 24.30 10.41 -17.17
N GLY A 115 24.77 9.89 -16.04
CA GLY A 115 25.38 10.66 -14.97
C GLY A 115 26.85 10.30 -14.84
N PHE A 116 27.64 11.22 -14.29
CA PHE A 116 29.06 11.02 -14.03
C PHE A 116 29.46 11.80 -12.78
N CYS A 117 30.56 11.42 -12.17
CA CYS A 117 31.15 12.15 -11.06
C CYS A 117 31.96 13.34 -11.58
N LYS A 118 31.80 14.54 -11.00
CA LYS A 118 32.51 15.74 -11.46
C LYS A 118 33.92 15.92 -10.87
N GLY A 119 34.33 15.09 -9.91
CA GLY A 119 35.66 15.20 -9.32
C GLY A 119 36.76 14.92 -10.34
N ASP A 120 37.88 15.64 -10.24
CA ASP A 120 38.98 15.58 -11.22
C ASP A 120 39.61 14.18 -11.35
N GLU A 121 39.54 13.36 -10.30
CA GLU A 121 40.04 11.97 -10.28
C GLU A 121 38.92 10.92 -10.15
N CYS A 122 37.71 11.25 -10.61
CA CYS A 122 36.54 10.42 -10.39
C CYS A 122 36.00 9.81 -11.69
N GLU A 123 36.37 8.55 -11.96
CA GLU A 123 35.93 7.82 -13.17
C GLU A 123 34.50 7.27 -13.08
N TRP A 124 33.83 7.46 -11.94
CA TRP A 124 32.51 6.90 -11.73
C TRP A 124 31.48 7.49 -12.69
N SER A 125 30.77 6.61 -13.40
CA SER A 125 29.67 7.00 -14.28
C SER A 125 28.55 5.99 -14.21
N ILE A 126 27.35 6.44 -14.56
CA ILE A 126 26.14 5.62 -14.55
C ILE A 126 25.32 5.86 -15.81
N VAL A 127 24.76 4.77 -16.33
CA VAL A 127 23.78 4.81 -17.40
C VAL A 127 22.48 4.18 -16.93
N GLY A 128 21.38 4.92 -17.02
CA GLY A 128 20.03 4.42 -16.82
C GLY A 128 19.27 4.38 -18.13
N THR A 129 18.50 3.33 -18.36
CA THR A 129 17.62 3.20 -19.54
C THR A 129 16.19 2.86 -19.14
N ARG A 130 15.22 3.36 -19.90
CA ARG A 130 13.82 2.99 -19.72
C ARG A 130 13.54 1.63 -20.36
N GLN A 131 12.98 0.72 -19.59
CA GLN A 131 12.46 -0.57 -20.05
C GLN A 131 10.97 -0.41 -20.36
N SER A 132 10.59 -0.56 -21.63
CA SER A 132 9.20 -0.38 -22.07
C SER A 132 8.32 -1.54 -21.60
N ASP A 133 8.87 -2.76 -21.61
CA ASP A 133 8.13 -4.00 -21.35
C ASP A 133 7.58 -4.05 -19.92
N ILE A 134 8.42 -3.71 -18.94
CA ILE A 134 8.08 -3.70 -17.51
C ILE A 134 7.84 -2.29 -16.96
N LYS A 135 7.75 -1.28 -17.83
CA LYS A 135 7.58 0.15 -17.50
C LYS A 135 8.53 0.70 -16.42
N ALA A 136 9.71 0.11 -16.25
CA ALA A 136 10.69 0.45 -15.22
C ALA A 136 11.93 1.16 -15.79
N TRP A 137 12.83 1.60 -14.92
CA TRP A 137 14.16 2.08 -15.26
C TRP A 137 15.21 1.07 -14.84
N ARG A 138 16.15 0.75 -15.74
CA ARG A 138 17.22 -0.20 -15.52
C ARG A 138 18.57 0.49 -15.54
N MET A 139 19.41 0.18 -14.56
CA MET A 139 20.82 0.54 -14.55
C MET A 139 21.63 -0.38 -15.46
N LEU A 140 22.52 0.21 -16.27
CA LEU A 140 23.46 -0.49 -17.13
C LEU A 140 24.88 -0.41 -16.57
#